data_AF-A0A7L5YP24-F1
#
_entry.id   AF-A0A7L5YP24-F1
#
_cell.length_a   1.000
_cell.length_b   1.000
_cell.length_c   1.000
_cell.angle_alpha   90.00
_cell.angle_beta   90.00
_cell.angle_gamma   90.00
#
_symmetry.space_group_name_H-M   'P 1'
#
loop_
_entity.id
_entity.type
_entity.pdbx_description
1 polymer ?
#
loop_
_entity_poly.entity_id
_entity_poly.type
_entity_poly.pdbx_seq_one_letter_code
_entity_poly.pdbx_strand_id
1 'polypeptide(L)'
;MIDVATGWSERVAVLGRSYRVMQDSFLRIQLRLPFPIRELHPDNGSEFFNDHLVAFWKELVKGVRLSRSRPYHKNDNRFVEQKNDTLVRAYLGNERLDTVAQTLAMNRLYNQMWLYYNLFQPVMRLCAKQPVMEDGEQVRIRRRYDEARTPFDRLCATNVLLPTQRTQLEQLRDRINPRQLRQNIYDAIDQLFALPCAQPGVTEDIFATLMAQTGPPPSGNEWLALTTPHPNDPCSSYLIRTHGGSAVDMWTTFRSTPSCPHTHSRYDDVGPWSRLSNLASPPMGQ
;
A
#
# COMPACT_ATOMS: atom_id res chain seq x y z
N MET A 1 -7.41 2.86 2.86
CA MET A 1 -7.84 4.27 3.05
C MET A 1 -7.06 5.17 2.10
N ILE A 2 -7.68 6.23 1.57
CA ILE A 2 -7.03 7.20 0.67
C ILE A 2 -7.27 8.61 1.19
N ASP A 3 -6.21 9.40 1.32
CA ASP A 3 -6.32 10.84 1.62
C ASP A 3 -6.75 11.63 0.38
N VAL A 4 -7.75 12.49 0.56
CA VAL A 4 -8.35 13.28 -0.53
C VAL A 4 -7.42 14.41 -0.96
N ALA A 5 -6.71 15.05 -0.04
CA ALA A 5 -5.89 16.21 -0.36
C ALA A 5 -4.63 15.82 -1.14
N THR A 6 -3.91 14.82 -0.64
CA THR A 6 -2.57 14.44 -1.12
C THR A 6 -2.59 13.21 -2.02
N GLY A 7 -3.59 12.34 -1.88
CA GLY A 7 -3.61 11.04 -2.55
C GLY A 7 -2.81 9.97 -1.82
N TRP A 8 -2.38 10.24 -0.58
CA TRP A 8 -1.71 9.29 0.29
C TRP A 8 -2.55 8.03 0.45
N SER A 9 -1.92 6.87 0.31
CA SER A 9 -2.61 5.59 0.24
C SER A 9 -2.14 4.65 1.34
N GLU A 10 -3.11 4.15 2.09
CA GLU A 10 -2.94 3.15 3.15
C GLU A 10 -3.69 1.88 2.78
N ARG A 11 -3.01 0.73 2.82
CA ARG A 11 -3.61 -0.59 2.59
C ARG A 11 -3.20 -1.56 3.68
N VAL A 12 -4.15 -2.39 4.05
CA VAL A 12 -3.97 -3.51 4.97
C VAL A 12 -4.81 -4.66 4.42
N ALA A 13 -4.22 -5.84 4.33
CA ALA A 13 -4.93 -7.07 4.06
C ALA A 13 -5.54 -7.61 5.36
N VAL A 14 -6.81 -8.02 5.30
CA VAL A 14 -7.55 -8.58 6.43
C VAL A 14 -8.10 -9.96 6.07
N LEU A 15 -8.04 -10.88 7.02
CA LEU A 15 -8.65 -12.20 6.88
C LEU A 15 -10.04 -12.20 7.54
N GLY A 16 -11.09 -12.22 6.72
CA GLY A 16 -12.47 -12.11 7.19
C GLY A 16 -12.95 -10.67 7.36
N ARG A 17 -14.13 -10.51 7.98
CA ARG A 17 -14.85 -9.22 8.11
C ARG A 17 -15.29 -8.90 9.54
N SER A 18 -14.70 -9.56 10.53
CA SER A 18 -15.07 -9.36 11.94
C SER A 18 -14.63 -7.97 12.43
N TYR A 19 -15.32 -7.45 13.44
CA TYR A 19 -14.92 -6.19 14.09
C TYR A 19 -13.45 -6.23 14.55
N ARG A 20 -12.97 -7.36 15.07
CA ARG A 20 -11.59 -7.51 15.56
C ARG A 20 -10.54 -7.27 14.46
N VAL A 21 -10.71 -7.88 13.30
CA VAL A 21 -9.75 -7.72 12.19
C VAL A 21 -9.83 -6.32 11.58
N MET A 22 -11.04 -5.74 11.52
CA MET A 22 -11.21 -4.36 11.06
C MET A 22 -10.57 -3.35 12.02
N GLN A 23 -10.79 -3.50 13.33
CA GLN A 23 -10.18 -2.67 14.36
C GLN A 23 -8.64 -2.73 14.29
N ASP A 24 -8.07 -3.93 14.22
CA ASP A 24 -6.62 -4.14 14.05
C ASP A 24 -6.10 -3.43 12.79
N SER A 25 -6.80 -3.59 11.66
CA SER A 25 -6.40 -2.95 10.41
C SER A 25 -6.40 -1.42 10.48
N PHE A 26 -7.37 -0.82 11.17
CA PHE A 26 -7.41 0.63 11.35
C PHE A 26 -6.35 1.14 12.32
N LEU A 27 -6.01 0.36 13.36
CA LEU A 27 -4.88 0.66 14.22
C LEU A 27 -3.56 0.64 13.43
N ARG A 28 -3.35 -0.36 12.55
CA ARG A 28 -2.18 -0.40 11.63
C ARG A 28 -2.09 0.87 10.81
N ILE A 29 -3.21 1.32 10.24
CA ILE A 29 -3.26 2.54 9.42
C ILE A 29 -2.96 3.78 10.27
N GLN A 30 -3.63 3.92 11.42
CA GLN A 30 -3.45 5.08 12.29
C GLN A 30 -2.00 5.26 12.74
N LEU A 31 -1.28 4.17 13.01
CA LEU A 31 0.13 4.21 13.42
C LEU A 31 1.09 4.62 12.30
N ARG A 32 0.69 4.47 11.04
CA ARG A 32 1.52 4.76 9.86
C ARG A 32 1.25 6.14 9.26
N LEU A 33 0.07 6.70 9.52
CA LEU A 33 -0.31 7.99 8.99
C LEU A 33 0.59 9.10 9.55
N PRO A 34 1.29 9.87 8.70
CA PRO A 34 2.17 10.94 9.17
C PRO A 34 1.40 12.24 9.49
N PHE A 35 0.07 12.24 9.36
CA PHE A 35 -0.80 13.41 9.55
C PHE A 35 -2.08 13.03 10.29
N PRO A 36 -2.73 13.99 10.98
CA PRO A 36 -3.96 13.73 11.71
C PRO A 36 -5.15 13.49 10.78
N ILE A 37 -6.00 12.54 11.15
CA ILE A 37 -7.30 12.31 10.50
C ILE A 37 -8.30 13.35 10.98
N ARG A 38 -8.89 14.11 10.05
CA ARG A 38 -9.93 15.11 10.34
C ARG A 38 -11.34 14.56 10.14
N GLU A 39 -11.52 13.80 9.07
CA GLU A 39 -12.78 13.21 8.68
C GLU A 39 -12.56 11.81 8.10
N LEU A 40 -13.48 10.89 8.42
CA LEU A 40 -13.56 9.58 7.79
C LEU A 40 -14.88 9.46 7.03
N HIS A 41 -14.75 9.03 5.77
CA HIS A 41 -15.86 8.81 4.86
C HIS A 41 -15.86 7.35 4.37
N PRO A 42 -16.35 6.40 5.18
CA PRO A 42 -16.58 5.03 4.76
C PRO A 42 -17.81 4.90 3.85
N ASP A 43 -17.86 3.79 3.11
CA ASP A 43 -19.10 3.34 2.46
C ASP A 43 -20.08 2.72 3.48
N ASN A 44 -21.29 2.43 3.05
CA ASN A 44 -22.37 1.82 3.84
C ASN A 44 -22.20 0.30 4.09
N GLY A 45 -21.00 -0.25 3.90
CA GLY A 45 -20.71 -1.65 4.24
C GLY A 45 -20.83 -1.87 5.75
N SER A 46 -21.46 -2.97 6.16
CA SER A 46 -21.64 -3.30 7.59
C SER A 46 -20.32 -3.56 8.31
N GLU A 47 -19.28 -3.92 7.55
CA GLU A 47 -17.91 -4.06 8.00
C GLU A 47 -17.19 -2.73 8.25
N PHE A 48 -17.70 -1.61 7.72
CA PHE A 48 -17.09 -0.27 7.84
C PHE A 48 -17.90 0.70 8.69
N PHE A 49 -19.23 0.52 8.76
CA PHE A 49 -20.14 1.41 9.47
C PHE A 49 -21.06 0.64 10.42
N ASN A 50 -20.48 0.09 11.49
CA ASN A 50 -21.21 -0.46 12.63
C ASN A 50 -20.95 0.38 13.90
N ASP A 51 -21.83 0.26 14.90
CA ASP A 51 -21.76 1.07 16.13
C ASP A 51 -20.42 0.91 16.86
N HIS A 52 -19.82 -0.29 16.81
CA HIS A 52 -18.52 -0.55 17.41
C HIS A 52 -17.39 0.24 16.72
N LEU A 53 -17.37 0.29 15.38
CA LEU A 53 -16.38 1.06 14.64
C LEU A 53 -16.58 2.57 14.78
N VAL A 54 -17.83 3.03 14.87
CA VAL A 54 -18.14 4.43 15.16
C VAL A 54 -17.59 4.83 16.53
N ALA A 55 -17.83 4.01 17.56
CA ALA A 55 -17.30 4.25 18.90
C ALA A 55 -15.76 4.21 18.90
N PHE A 56 -15.17 3.19 18.29
CA PHE A 56 -13.73 3.03 18.14
C PHE A 56 -13.07 4.27 17.51
N TRP A 57 -13.59 4.78 16.40
CA TRP A 57 -12.99 5.94 15.74
C TRP A 57 -13.12 7.22 16.55
N LYS A 58 -14.25 7.43 17.23
CA LYS A 58 -14.45 8.58 18.12
C LYS A 58 -13.50 8.56 19.32
N GLU A 59 -13.18 7.38 19.82
CA GLU A 59 -12.22 7.19 20.91
C GLU A 59 -10.76 7.36 20.41
N LEU A 60 -10.41 6.68 19.31
CA LEU A 60 -9.07 6.66 18.75
C LEU A 60 -8.62 8.04 18.25
N VAL A 61 -9.51 8.77 17.58
CA VAL A 61 -9.22 10.08 17.00
C VAL A 61 -10.21 11.11 17.57
N LYS A 62 -9.80 11.76 18.67
CA LYS A 62 -10.64 12.76 19.33
C LYS A 62 -11.03 13.88 18.37
N GLY A 63 -12.33 14.11 18.23
CA GLY A 63 -12.88 15.14 17.36
C GLY A 63 -12.98 14.75 15.88
N VAL A 64 -12.77 13.47 15.52
CA VAL A 64 -12.96 13.02 14.14
C VAL A 64 -14.40 13.21 13.68
N ARG A 65 -14.58 13.76 12.48
CA ARG A 65 -15.88 13.82 11.83
C ARG A 65 -16.13 12.50 11.10
N LEU A 66 -17.31 11.93 11.27
CA LEU A 66 -17.73 10.76 10.53
C LEU A 66 -18.83 11.18 9.55
N SER A 67 -18.63 10.86 8.27
CA SER A 67 -19.63 11.00 7.22
C SER A 67 -19.84 9.63 6.55
N ARG A 68 -20.77 9.54 5.60
CA ARG A 68 -21.03 8.29 4.86
C ARG A 68 -21.53 8.56 3.45
N SER A 69 -21.28 7.63 2.55
CA SER A 69 -21.83 7.64 1.19
C SER A 69 -23.35 7.65 1.21
N ARG A 70 -23.97 8.28 0.20
CA ARG A 70 -25.42 8.18 0.01
C ARG A 70 -25.78 6.79 -0.50
N PRO A 71 -26.95 6.24 -0.13
CA PRO A 71 -27.40 4.95 -0.64
C PRO A 71 -27.38 4.92 -2.18
N TYR A 72 -26.78 3.89 -2.77
CA TYR A 72 -26.72 3.63 -4.22
C TYR A 72 -25.92 4.65 -5.07
N HIS A 73 -25.06 5.48 -4.46
CA HIS A 73 -24.23 6.46 -5.18
C HIS A 73 -22.76 6.05 -5.29
N LYS A 74 -22.42 5.25 -6.31
CA LYS A 74 -21.05 4.73 -6.57
C LYS A 74 -19.95 5.79 -6.71
N ASN A 75 -20.31 7.05 -6.99
CA ASN A 75 -19.35 8.13 -7.20
C ASN A 75 -18.86 8.79 -5.89
N ASP A 76 -19.49 8.50 -4.76
CA ASP A 76 -19.15 9.13 -3.47
C ASP A 76 -17.75 8.68 -2.99
N ASN A 77 -17.32 7.46 -3.34
CA ASN A 77 -16.01 6.88 -3.01
C ASN A 77 -15.02 6.80 -4.17
N ARG A 78 -15.12 7.72 -5.15
CA ARG A 78 -14.35 7.64 -6.43
C ARG A 78 -12.84 7.42 -6.27
N PHE A 79 -12.23 8.00 -5.23
CA PHE A 79 -10.78 7.89 -5.02
C PHE A 79 -10.36 6.52 -4.53
N VAL A 80 -11.17 5.91 -3.67
CA VAL A 80 -10.95 4.55 -3.19
C VAL A 80 -11.11 3.58 -4.35
N GLU A 81 -12.17 3.72 -5.15
CA GLU A 81 -12.40 2.83 -6.30
C GLU A 81 -11.29 2.92 -7.35
N GLN A 82 -10.85 4.13 -7.70
CA GLN A 82 -9.73 4.33 -8.63
C GLN A 82 -8.44 3.67 -8.11
N LYS A 83 -8.18 3.76 -6.81
CA LYS A 83 -6.95 3.22 -6.20
C LYS A 83 -7.04 1.72 -5.98
N ASN A 84 -8.22 1.17 -5.73
CA ASN A 84 -8.45 -0.27 -5.69
C ASN A 84 -8.20 -0.89 -7.06
N ASP A 85 -8.65 -0.26 -8.14
CA ASP A 85 -8.37 -0.71 -9.50
C ASP A 85 -6.85 -0.72 -9.78
N THR A 86 -6.23 0.45 -9.68
CA THR A 86 -4.82 0.64 -10.09
C THR A 86 -3.80 0.00 -9.16
N LEU A 87 -4.12 -0.18 -7.88
CA LEU A 87 -3.13 -0.57 -6.89
C LEU A 87 -3.45 -1.85 -6.10
N VAL A 88 -4.57 -2.50 -6.41
CA VAL A 88 -4.93 -3.82 -5.88
C VAL A 88 -5.23 -4.75 -7.05
N ARG A 89 -6.28 -4.46 -7.85
CA ARG A 89 -6.73 -5.33 -8.94
C ARG A 89 -5.71 -5.47 -10.06
N ALA A 90 -4.98 -4.40 -10.39
CA ALA A 90 -3.92 -4.44 -11.40
C ALA A 90 -2.75 -5.38 -11.03
N TYR A 91 -2.52 -5.65 -9.74
CA TYR A 91 -1.43 -6.52 -9.27
C TYR A 91 -1.91 -7.92 -8.90
N LEU A 92 -3.09 -8.01 -8.27
CA LEU A 92 -3.58 -9.26 -7.69
C LEU A 92 -4.67 -9.92 -8.53
N GLY A 93 -5.17 -9.23 -9.56
CA GLY A 93 -6.32 -9.68 -10.33
C GLY A 93 -7.57 -9.85 -9.46
N ASN A 94 -8.29 -10.94 -9.71
CA ASN A 94 -9.48 -11.36 -8.96
C ASN A 94 -9.22 -12.62 -8.14
N GLU A 95 -7.95 -12.91 -7.83
CA GLU A 95 -7.55 -14.13 -7.13
C GLU A 95 -8.06 -14.14 -5.69
N ARG A 96 -8.43 -15.33 -5.22
CA ARG A 96 -8.89 -15.53 -3.85
C ARG A 96 -7.69 -15.80 -2.95
N LEU A 97 -7.41 -14.87 -2.05
CA LEU A 97 -6.43 -15.00 -0.97
C LEU A 97 -7.19 -15.24 0.32
N ASP A 98 -7.07 -16.43 0.90
CA ASP A 98 -7.92 -16.90 1.99
C ASP A 98 -7.18 -17.62 3.14
N THR A 99 -5.85 -17.56 3.18
CA THR A 99 -5.06 -18.10 4.30
C THR A 99 -4.41 -17.01 5.16
N VAL A 100 -4.03 -17.39 6.39
CA VAL A 100 -3.18 -16.57 7.28
C VAL A 100 -1.86 -16.24 6.59
N ALA A 101 -1.22 -17.24 5.96
CA ALA A 101 0.07 -17.06 5.29
C ALA A 101 -0.01 -16.04 4.15
N GLN A 102 -1.05 -16.14 3.30
CA GLN A 102 -1.30 -15.18 2.23
C GLN A 102 -1.58 -13.78 2.80
N THR A 103 -2.37 -13.67 3.88
CA THR A 103 -2.68 -12.37 4.52
C THR A 103 -1.42 -11.69 5.06
N LEU A 104 -0.52 -12.45 5.69
CA LEU A 104 0.76 -11.93 6.20
C LEU A 104 1.70 -11.53 5.05
N ALA A 105 1.81 -12.34 4.00
CA ALA A 105 2.60 -12.01 2.81
C ALA A 105 2.05 -10.75 2.10
N MET A 106 0.72 -10.65 1.99
CA MET A 106 0.06 -9.50 1.39
C MET A 106 0.33 -8.20 2.18
N ASN A 107 0.31 -8.26 3.51
CA ASN A 107 0.66 -7.11 4.33
C ASN A 107 2.13 -6.69 4.20
N ARG A 108 3.06 -7.64 3.99
CA ARG A 108 4.46 -7.32 3.65
C ARG A 108 4.58 -6.65 2.29
N LEU A 109 3.90 -7.16 1.28
CA LEU A 109 3.80 -6.55 -0.04
C LEU A 109 3.22 -5.12 0.06
N TYR A 110 2.15 -4.93 0.82
CA TYR A 110 1.56 -3.60 1.02
C TYR A 110 2.49 -2.61 1.73
N ASN A 111 3.42 -3.06 2.57
CA ASN A 111 4.44 -2.19 3.15
C ASN A 111 5.41 -1.66 2.08
N GLN A 112 5.84 -2.51 1.15
CA GLN A 112 6.67 -2.09 0.02
C GLN A 112 5.90 -1.17 -0.94
N MET A 113 4.64 -1.51 -1.25
CA MET A 113 3.77 -0.68 -2.07
C MET A 113 3.53 0.69 -1.43
N TRP A 114 3.37 0.77 -0.10
CA TRP A 114 3.23 2.05 0.59
C TRP A 114 4.42 2.98 0.33
N LEU A 115 5.65 2.46 0.44
CA LEU A 115 6.86 3.23 0.13
C LEU A 115 6.82 3.70 -1.33
N TYR A 116 6.57 2.77 -2.24
CA TYR A 116 6.59 3.05 -3.68
C TYR A 116 5.55 4.11 -4.07
N TYR A 117 4.29 3.92 -3.67
CA TYR A 117 3.21 4.79 -4.12
C TYR A 117 3.15 6.13 -3.43
N ASN A 118 3.56 6.20 -2.16
CA ASN A 118 3.48 7.46 -1.44
C ASN A 118 4.72 8.33 -1.70
N LEU A 119 5.91 7.73 -1.83
CA LEU A 119 7.17 8.49 -1.94
C LEU A 119 7.66 8.69 -3.38
N PHE A 120 7.32 7.78 -4.31
CA PHE A 120 7.93 7.76 -5.64
C PHE A 120 6.95 7.88 -6.80
N GLN A 121 5.68 7.48 -6.63
CA GLN A 121 4.73 7.47 -7.74
C GLN A 121 3.97 8.80 -7.87
N PRO A 122 4.19 9.59 -8.93
CA PRO A 122 3.42 10.82 -9.13
C PRO A 122 1.96 10.49 -9.44
N VAL A 123 1.06 11.36 -8.96
CA VAL A 123 -0.38 11.32 -9.26
C VAL A 123 -0.82 12.69 -9.78
N MET A 124 -1.77 12.65 -10.71
CA MET A 124 -2.46 13.84 -11.20
C MET A 124 -3.90 13.87 -10.66
N ARG A 125 -4.40 15.06 -10.36
CA ARG A 125 -5.78 15.35 -9.97
C ARG A 125 -6.48 16.04 -11.12
N LEU A 126 -7.73 15.64 -11.35
CA LEU A 126 -8.60 16.30 -12.31
C LEU A 126 -9.01 17.68 -11.76
N CYS A 127 -8.61 18.75 -12.43
CA CYS A 127 -8.92 20.13 -12.04
C CYS A 127 -10.19 20.67 -12.70
N ALA A 128 -10.42 20.32 -13.96
CA ALA A 128 -11.57 20.82 -14.71
C ALA A 128 -12.05 19.82 -15.76
N LYS A 129 -13.35 19.91 -16.07
CA LYS A 129 -13.99 19.27 -17.22
C LYS A 129 -14.60 20.39 -18.07
N GLN A 130 -14.24 20.47 -19.33
CA GLN A 130 -14.75 21.47 -20.26
C GLN A 130 -15.44 20.75 -21.42
N PRO A 131 -16.72 21.08 -21.71
CA PRO A 131 -17.35 20.62 -22.94
C PRO A 131 -16.69 21.32 -24.13
N VAL A 132 -16.30 20.55 -25.12
CA VAL A 132 -15.80 21.03 -26.41
C VAL A 132 -16.83 20.64 -27.45
N MET A 133 -17.30 21.65 -28.19
CA MET A 133 -18.20 21.49 -29.32
C MET A 133 -17.44 21.92 -30.56
N GLU A 134 -17.40 21.05 -31.55
CA GLU A 134 -16.97 21.37 -32.91
C GLU A 134 -18.22 21.30 -33.80
N ASP A 135 -18.35 22.21 -34.76
CA ASP A 135 -19.58 22.35 -35.55
C ASP A 135 -19.98 21.02 -36.21
N GLY A 136 -21.16 20.50 -35.83
CA GLY A 136 -21.70 19.23 -36.31
C GLY A 136 -21.24 17.98 -35.53
N GLU A 137 -20.36 18.10 -34.53
CA GLU A 137 -19.92 16.97 -33.70
C GLU A 137 -20.68 16.85 -32.36
N GLN A 138 -20.68 15.64 -31.80
CA GLN A 138 -21.15 15.40 -30.44
C GLN A 138 -20.24 16.07 -29.41
N VAL A 139 -20.84 16.61 -28.33
CA VAL A 139 -20.10 17.26 -27.24
C VAL A 139 -19.09 16.30 -26.62
N ARG A 140 -17.79 16.64 -26.72
CA ARG A 140 -16.70 15.89 -26.08
C ARG A 140 -16.30 16.57 -24.77
N ILE A 141 -15.97 15.79 -23.74
CA ILE A 141 -15.48 16.34 -22.46
C ILE A 141 -13.95 16.33 -22.44
N ARG A 142 -13.34 17.52 -22.55
CA ARG A 142 -11.91 17.71 -22.33
C ARG A 142 -11.61 17.80 -20.83
N ARG A 143 -10.68 16.98 -20.36
CA ARG A 143 -10.26 16.92 -18.95
C ARG A 143 -8.92 17.63 -18.79
N ARG A 144 -8.83 18.56 -17.84
CA ARG A 144 -7.58 19.23 -17.46
C ARG A 144 -7.11 18.68 -16.12
N TYR A 145 -5.86 18.25 -16.07
CA TYR A 145 -5.22 17.73 -14.87
C TYR A 145 -4.20 18.73 -14.33
N ASP A 146 -3.86 18.60 -13.05
CA ASP A 146 -2.74 19.34 -12.45
C ASP A 146 -1.39 18.71 -12.79
N GLU A 147 -0.33 19.33 -12.26
CA GLU A 147 1.03 18.81 -12.34
C GLU A 147 1.15 17.48 -11.59
N ALA A 148 1.84 16.53 -12.21
CA ALA A 148 2.15 15.24 -11.61
C ALA A 148 3.07 15.43 -10.39
N ARG A 149 2.58 15.08 -9.21
CA ARG A 149 3.35 15.16 -7.94
C ARG A 149 3.09 13.91 -7.11
N THR A 150 4.10 13.43 -6.39
CA THR A 150 3.93 12.30 -5.47
C THR A 150 2.98 12.69 -4.33
N PRO A 151 2.28 11.72 -3.70
CA PRO A 151 1.53 11.99 -2.48
C PRO A 151 2.38 12.65 -1.39
N PHE A 152 3.65 12.25 -1.27
CA PHE A 152 4.59 12.86 -0.35
C PHE A 152 4.89 14.33 -0.66
N ASP A 153 5.17 14.69 -1.91
CA ASP A 153 5.41 16.09 -2.27
C ASP A 153 4.16 16.96 -2.04
N ARG A 154 2.97 16.41 -2.33
CA ARG A 154 1.68 17.07 -2.02
C ARG A 154 1.49 17.25 -0.52
N LEU A 155 1.85 16.23 0.28
CA LEU A 155 1.78 16.28 1.73
C LEU A 155 2.73 17.35 2.30
N CYS A 156 3.97 17.41 1.83
CA CYS A 156 4.92 18.48 2.19
C CYS A 156 4.35 19.87 1.88
N ALA A 157 3.66 20.04 0.75
CA ALA A 157 3.03 21.31 0.38
C ALA A 157 1.85 21.72 1.28
N THR A 158 1.26 20.80 2.06
CA THR A 158 0.18 21.15 3.02
C THR A 158 0.68 21.80 4.30
N ASN A 159 1.99 21.72 4.59
CA ASN A 159 2.59 22.16 5.86
C ASN A 159 1.97 21.54 7.12
N VAL A 160 1.29 20.40 7.02
CA VAL A 160 0.70 19.69 8.17
C VAL A 160 1.73 18.87 8.95
N LEU A 161 2.85 18.54 8.32
CA LEU A 161 3.93 17.75 8.92
C LEU A 161 4.76 18.61 9.86
N LEU A 162 5.12 18.03 11.01
CA LEU A 162 6.20 18.60 11.83
C LEU A 162 7.52 18.55 11.06
N PRO A 163 8.44 19.51 11.26
CA PRO A 163 9.74 19.53 10.58
C PRO A 163 10.50 18.20 10.72
N THR A 164 10.47 17.59 11.91
CA THR A 164 11.11 16.30 12.20
C THR A 164 10.52 15.15 11.38
N GLN A 165 9.19 15.08 11.27
CA GLN A 165 8.49 14.06 10.48
C GLN A 165 8.78 14.21 8.98
N ARG A 166 8.82 15.45 8.48
CA ARG A 166 9.19 15.74 7.10
C ARG A 166 10.62 15.27 6.81
N THR A 167 11.59 15.66 7.62
CA THR A 167 12.99 15.25 7.45
C THR A 167 13.16 13.74 7.49
N GLN A 168 12.42 13.04 8.35
CA GLN A 168 12.44 11.57 8.41
C GLN A 168 11.94 10.92 7.11
N LEU A 169 10.84 11.43 6.53
CA LEU A 169 10.31 10.92 5.27
C LEU A 169 11.22 11.27 4.08
N GLU A 170 11.86 12.45 4.09
CA GLU A 170 12.87 12.82 3.10
C GLU A 170 14.06 11.84 3.16
N GLN A 171 14.63 11.62 4.34
CA GLN A 171 15.73 10.66 4.53
C GLN A 171 15.35 9.23 4.14
N LEU A 172 14.11 8.82 4.42
CA LEU A 172 13.61 7.52 3.98
C LEU A 172 13.58 7.42 2.45
N ARG A 173 13.03 8.44 1.78
CA ARG A 173 12.96 8.51 0.32
C ARG A 173 14.36 8.44 -0.29
N ASP A 174 15.32 9.17 0.27
CA ASP A 174 16.68 9.28 -0.27
C ASP A 174 17.49 7.97 -0.15
N ARG A 175 17.14 7.11 0.83
CA ARG A 175 17.82 5.81 1.04
C ARG A 175 17.29 4.68 0.15
N ILE A 176 16.13 4.86 -0.47
CA ILE A 176 15.46 3.80 -1.22
C ILE A 176 15.79 3.94 -2.70
N ASN A 177 16.29 2.86 -3.30
CA ASN A 177 16.34 2.74 -4.75
C ASN A 177 14.96 2.34 -5.29
N PRO A 178 14.23 3.22 -6.00
CA PRO A 178 12.87 2.94 -6.44
C PRO A 178 12.78 1.81 -7.47
N ARG A 179 13.84 1.56 -8.25
CA ARG A 179 13.87 0.44 -9.21
C ARG A 179 13.98 -0.89 -8.48
N GLN A 180 14.87 -0.97 -7.48
CA GLN A 180 14.99 -2.17 -6.65
C GLN A 180 13.70 -2.42 -5.86
N LEU A 181 13.10 -1.38 -5.29
CA LEU A 181 11.82 -1.51 -4.58
C LEU A 181 10.72 -2.05 -5.49
N ARG A 182 10.66 -1.59 -6.74
CA ARG A 182 9.70 -2.11 -7.74
C ARG A 182 9.94 -3.58 -8.05
N GLN A 183 11.20 -4.01 -8.22
CA GLN A 183 11.51 -5.42 -8.43
C GLN A 183 11.07 -6.27 -7.22
N ASN A 184 11.39 -5.81 -6.01
CA ASN A 184 11.00 -6.50 -4.78
C ASN A 184 9.47 -6.66 -4.66
N ILE A 185 8.69 -5.68 -5.15
CA ILE A 185 7.22 -5.76 -5.20
C ILE A 185 6.78 -6.89 -6.13
N TYR A 186 7.37 -7.02 -7.31
CA TYR A 186 7.04 -8.10 -8.24
C TYR A 186 7.44 -9.47 -7.68
N ASP A 187 8.63 -9.59 -7.11
CA ASP A 187 9.08 -10.83 -6.47
C ASP A 187 8.15 -11.23 -5.31
N ALA A 188 7.68 -10.26 -4.52
CA ALA A 188 6.73 -10.50 -3.42
C ALA A 188 5.33 -10.93 -3.92
N ILE A 189 4.91 -10.46 -5.09
CA ILE A 189 3.66 -10.91 -5.73
C ILE A 189 3.79 -12.36 -6.20
N ASP A 190 4.90 -12.70 -6.84
CA ASP A 190 5.16 -14.08 -7.27
C ASP A 190 5.20 -15.04 -6.08
N GLN A 191 5.87 -14.64 -4.99
CA GLN A 191 5.88 -15.39 -3.73
C GLN A 191 4.48 -15.54 -3.11
N LEU A 192 3.68 -14.48 -3.13
CA LEU A 192 2.31 -14.51 -2.62
C LEU A 192 1.45 -15.54 -3.39
N PHE A 193 1.57 -15.58 -4.72
CA PHE A 193 0.83 -16.52 -5.56
C PHE A 193 1.33 -17.96 -5.49
N ALA A 194 2.57 -18.18 -5.02
CA ALA A 194 3.09 -19.50 -4.75
C ALA A 194 2.56 -20.12 -3.44
N LEU A 195 1.93 -19.32 -2.56
CA LEU A 195 1.39 -19.81 -1.29
C LEU A 195 0.11 -20.63 -1.50
N PRO A 196 -0.08 -21.73 -0.74
CA PRO A 196 -1.26 -22.56 -0.86
C PRO A 196 -2.53 -21.82 -0.40
N CYS A 197 -3.65 -22.15 -1.04
CA CYS A 197 -4.98 -21.72 -0.61
C CYS A 197 -5.48 -22.55 0.59
N ALA A 198 -6.52 -22.03 1.24
CA ALA A 198 -7.15 -22.70 2.38
C ALA A 198 -7.67 -24.09 1.99
N GLN A 199 -7.46 -25.05 2.90
CA GLN A 199 -7.94 -26.42 2.69
C GLN A 199 -9.39 -26.55 3.17
N PRO A 200 -10.29 -27.18 2.38
CA PRO A 200 -11.67 -27.42 2.80
C PRO A 200 -11.74 -28.14 4.16
N GLY A 201 -12.54 -27.62 5.09
CA GLY A 201 -12.70 -28.19 6.43
C GLY A 201 -11.63 -27.76 7.45
N VAL A 202 -10.59 -27.05 7.03
CA VAL A 202 -9.60 -26.44 7.93
C VAL A 202 -9.94 -24.97 8.11
N THR A 203 -10.12 -24.54 9.36
CA THR A 203 -10.40 -23.13 9.67
C THR A 203 -9.10 -22.37 9.87
N GLU A 204 -8.97 -21.24 9.18
CA GLU A 204 -7.85 -20.32 9.35
C GLU A 204 -8.02 -19.46 10.62
N ASP A 205 -6.98 -19.39 11.44
CA ASP A 205 -7.02 -18.60 12.67
C ASP A 205 -6.72 -17.12 12.41
N ILE A 206 -7.78 -16.30 12.43
CA ILE A 206 -7.65 -14.85 12.26
C ILE A 206 -6.73 -14.20 13.30
N PHE A 207 -6.57 -14.78 14.50
CA PHE A 207 -5.76 -14.21 15.56
C PHE A 207 -4.27 -14.19 15.19
N ALA A 208 -3.83 -15.15 14.37
CA ALA A 208 -2.47 -15.19 13.83
C ALA A 208 -2.18 -14.04 12.84
N THR A 209 -3.20 -13.33 12.36
CA THR A 209 -3.05 -12.17 11.48
C THR A 209 -3.03 -10.83 12.22
N LEU A 210 -3.34 -10.81 13.52
CA LEU A 210 -3.44 -9.57 14.31
C LEU A 210 -2.07 -9.03 14.72
N MET A 211 -1.94 -7.72 14.84
CA MET A 211 -0.68 -7.04 15.17
C MET A 211 -0.06 -7.56 16.46
N ALA A 212 -0.88 -7.72 17.50
CA ALA A 212 -0.43 -8.15 18.82
C ALA A 212 0.29 -9.51 18.80
N GLN A 213 0.01 -10.36 17.81
CA GLN A 213 0.61 -11.69 17.66
C GLN A 213 1.74 -11.74 16.63
N THR A 214 1.80 -10.78 15.70
CA THR A 214 2.85 -10.66 14.70
C THR A 214 4.07 -9.86 15.18
N GLY A 215 4.15 -9.56 16.49
CA GLY A 215 5.07 -8.57 17.06
C GLY A 215 4.52 -7.15 16.95
N PRO A 216 4.93 -6.22 17.82
CA PRO A 216 4.41 -4.86 17.77
C PRO A 216 4.61 -4.28 16.36
N PRO A 217 3.65 -3.49 15.85
CA PRO A 217 3.98 -2.60 14.75
C PRO A 217 5.24 -1.84 15.16
N PRO A 218 6.19 -1.62 14.25
CA PRO A 218 7.21 -0.63 14.48
C PRO A 218 6.57 0.64 15.04
N SER A 219 6.98 1.07 16.21
CA SER A 219 6.41 2.23 16.88
C SER A 219 7.21 3.46 16.48
N GLY A 220 6.52 4.55 16.11
CA GLY A 220 7.18 5.76 15.61
C GLY A 220 8.07 5.50 14.38
N ASN A 221 9.34 5.86 14.49
CA ASN A 221 10.34 5.78 13.41
C ASN A 221 10.82 4.37 13.08
N GLU A 222 10.41 3.34 13.83
CA GLU A 222 10.87 1.98 13.59
C GLU A 222 10.36 1.41 12.24
N TRP A 223 9.28 1.96 11.66
CA TRP A 223 8.84 1.59 10.30
C TRP A 223 9.89 1.96 9.24
N LEU A 224 10.78 2.92 9.54
CA LEU A 224 11.88 3.35 8.69
C LEU A 224 13.09 2.39 8.76
N ALA A 225 13.20 1.58 9.83
CA ALA A 225 14.32 0.67 10.08
C ALA A 225 14.16 -0.71 9.40
N LEU A 226 13.00 -1.03 8.83
CA LEU A 226 12.71 -2.31 8.15
C LEU A 226 13.31 -2.41 6.72
N THR A 227 14.36 -1.65 6.40
CA THR A 227 14.81 -1.44 5.00
C THR A 227 16.21 -1.94 4.64
N THR A 228 16.91 -2.70 5.49
CA THR A 228 18.21 -3.29 5.11
C THR A 228 18.23 -4.80 5.24
N PRO A 229 18.29 -5.57 4.13
CA PRO A 229 18.87 -6.90 4.15
C PRO A 229 20.37 -6.74 4.44
N HIS A 230 20.91 -7.53 5.37
CA HIS A 230 22.34 -7.56 5.63
C HIS A 230 23.06 -8.04 4.35
N PRO A 231 24.13 -7.38 3.88
CA PRO A 231 24.71 -7.64 2.54
C PRO A 231 25.26 -9.07 2.35
N ASN A 232 25.51 -9.80 3.44
CA ASN A 232 25.98 -11.20 3.39
C ASN A 232 24.92 -12.24 3.81
N ASP A 233 23.68 -11.82 4.09
CA ASP A 233 22.61 -12.74 4.47
C ASP A 233 21.21 -12.17 4.16
N PRO A 234 20.66 -12.45 2.97
CA PRO A 234 19.35 -11.94 2.55
C PRO A 234 18.16 -12.58 3.30
N CYS A 235 18.39 -13.60 4.15
CA CYS A 235 17.34 -14.27 4.92
C CYS A 235 17.42 -14.04 6.44
N SER A 236 18.56 -13.61 6.98
CA SER A 236 18.76 -13.45 8.44
C SER A 236 18.15 -12.18 9.04
N SER A 237 17.68 -11.21 8.24
CA SER A 237 16.97 -10.04 8.80
C SER A 237 15.60 -10.36 9.43
N TYR A 238 15.21 -11.64 9.51
CA TYR A 238 13.94 -12.09 10.09
C TYR A 238 14.07 -13.29 11.04
N LEU A 239 15.24 -13.52 11.65
CA LEU A 239 15.34 -14.45 12.77
C LEU A 239 14.96 -13.74 14.09
N ILE A 240 13.78 -14.07 14.60
CA ILE A 240 13.38 -13.77 15.98
C ILE A 240 14.31 -14.59 16.89
N ARG A 241 15.20 -13.92 17.64
CA ARG A 241 15.81 -14.55 18.81
C ARG A 241 14.71 -14.80 19.83
N THR A 242 14.26 -16.05 19.94
CA THR A 242 13.57 -16.49 21.16
C THR A 242 14.63 -16.62 22.25
N HIS A 243 14.30 -16.13 23.45
CA HIS A 243 15.12 -16.40 24.63
C HIS A 243 15.08 -17.91 24.92
N GLY A 244 16.22 -18.59 24.69
CA GLY A 244 16.50 -19.96 25.14
C GLY A 244 16.16 -21.07 24.15
N GLY A 245 17.19 -21.61 23.47
CA GLY A 245 17.12 -22.88 22.73
C GLY A 245 17.98 -22.90 21.47
N SER A 246 18.86 -23.90 21.35
CA SER A 246 19.84 -24.07 20.26
C SER A 246 19.20 -24.23 18.88
N ALA A 247 19.71 -23.51 17.88
CA ALA A 247 19.36 -23.70 16.47
C ALA A 247 20.08 -24.96 15.91
N VAL A 248 19.36 -25.80 15.17
CA VAL A 248 19.94 -26.88 14.36
C VAL A 248 19.65 -26.54 12.90
N ASP A 249 20.72 -26.43 12.12
CA ASP A 249 20.71 -26.09 10.69
C ASP A 249 20.32 -27.32 9.85
N MET A 250 19.30 -27.17 9.00
CA MET A 250 18.76 -28.26 8.18
C MET A 250 18.85 -28.00 6.66
N TRP A 251 19.63 -27.00 6.21
CA TRP A 251 19.65 -26.60 4.79
C TRP A 251 21.04 -26.62 4.14
N THR A 252 21.89 -27.59 4.49
CA THR A 252 23.21 -27.76 3.88
C THR A 252 23.21 -28.54 2.56
N THR A 253 22.07 -28.76 1.92
CA THR A 253 22.04 -29.52 0.66
C THR A 253 21.05 -28.91 -0.31
N PHE A 254 21.50 -27.92 -1.09
CA PHE A 254 21.17 -27.74 -2.52
C PHE A 254 21.77 -26.40 -3.01
N ARG A 255 23.05 -26.43 -3.42
CA ARG A 255 23.61 -25.45 -4.36
C ARG A 255 24.14 -26.21 -5.55
N SER A 256 23.51 -26.02 -6.72
CA SER A 256 24.15 -26.28 -8.02
C SER A 256 23.30 -25.69 -9.17
N THR A 257 23.59 -24.42 -9.51
CA THR A 257 23.76 -23.85 -10.88
C THR A 257 22.63 -24.03 -11.95
N PRO A 258 22.75 -23.53 -13.21
CA PRO A 258 22.54 -22.13 -13.63
C PRO A 258 21.65 -21.95 -14.90
N SER A 259 21.35 -20.68 -15.24
CA SER A 259 21.08 -20.09 -16.59
C SER A 259 19.69 -20.11 -17.28
N CYS A 260 19.37 -18.92 -17.84
CA CYS A 260 18.49 -18.55 -18.98
C CYS A 260 16.96 -18.54 -18.83
N PRO A 261 16.19 -17.84 -19.71
CA PRO A 261 16.50 -16.71 -20.61
C PRO A 261 15.49 -15.54 -20.47
N HIS A 262 15.71 -14.46 -21.24
CA HIS A 262 14.77 -13.33 -21.38
C HIS A 262 13.34 -13.79 -21.72
N THR A 263 12.39 -13.55 -20.83
CA THR A 263 10.95 -13.60 -21.12
C THR A 263 10.32 -12.28 -20.72
N HIS A 264 9.51 -11.75 -21.62
CA HIS A 264 8.61 -10.62 -21.39
C HIS A 264 7.90 -10.82 -20.05
N SER A 265 8.06 -9.88 -19.13
CA SER A 265 7.50 -10.00 -17.79
C SER A 265 5.98 -9.87 -17.90
N ARG A 266 5.23 -10.69 -17.16
CA ARG A 266 3.76 -10.55 -16.98
C ARG A 266 3.36 -9.12 -16.54
N TYR A 267 4.34 -8.34 -16.08
CA TYR A 267 4.19 -6.99 -15.56
C TYR A 267 4.49 -5.85 -16.56
N ASP A 268 4.80 -6.17 -17.83
CA ASP A 268 5.07 -5.15 -18.85
C ASP A 268 3.79 -4.42 -19.30
N ASP A 269 2.61 -5.01 -19.08
CA ASP A 269 1.29 -4.47 -19.50
C ASP A 269 0.49 -3.77 -18.40
N VAL A 270 1.03 -3.56 -17.20
CA VAL A 270 0.28 -3.01 -16.05
C VAL A 270 0.08 -1.48 -16.16
N GLY A 271 -0.35 -0.90 -17.29
CA GLY A 271 -0.71 0.53 -17.43
C GLY A 271 0.39 1.43 -18.03
N PRO A 272 0.14 2.76 -18.28
CA PRO A 272 0.89 3.56 -19.26
C PRO A 272 2.24 4.03 -18.71
N TRP A 273 3.16 3.10 -18.47
CA TRP A 273 4.42 3.34 -17.77
C TRP A 273 5.60 3.64 -18.69
N SER A 274 5.45 3.50 -20.00
CA SER A 274 6.54 3.73 -20.97
C SER A 274 6.85 5.20 -21.27
N ARG A 275 6.02 6.16 -20.81
CA ARG A 275 6.16 7.58 -21.19
C ARG A 275 6.71 8.52 -20.11
N LEU A 276 6.92 8.05 -18.88
CA LEU A 276 7.44 8.89 -17.77
C LEU A 276 8.91 8.64 -17.42
N SER A 277 9.54 7.59 -18.00
CA SER A 277 10.96 7.28 -17.83
C SER A 277 11.89 8.30 -18.52
N ASN A 278 11.37 9.18 -19.39
CA ASN A 278 12.16 10.14 -20.17
C ASN A 278 12.29 11.54 -19.53
N LEU A 279 11.77 11.76 -18.32
CA LEU A 279 11.84 13.06 -17.64
C LEU A 279 12.91 13.12 -16.53
N ALA A 280 13.76 12.11 -16.40
CA ALA A 280 14.83 12.05 -15.40
C ALA A 280 16.24 11.96 -16.02
N SER A 281 16.45 12.58 -17.18
CA SER A 281 17.80 12.84 -17.70
C SER A 281 18.13 14.32 -17.51
N PRO A 282 19.21 14.69 -16.79
CA PRO A 282 19.68 16.07 -16.76
C PRO A 282 20.17 16.48 -18.16
N PRO A 283 20.10 17.76 -18.55
CA PRO A 283 20.69 18.21 -19.80
C PRO A 283 22.20 17.97 -19.71
N MET A 284 22.73 17.09 -20.57
CA MET A 284 24.17 17.08 -20.84
C MET A 284 24.47 18.40 -21.54
N GLY A 285 25.29 19.23 -20.91
CA GLY A 285 25.84 20.42 -21.54
C GLY A 285 26.81 20.05 -22.65
N GLN A 286 26.65 20.71 -23.78
CA GLN A 286 27.69 21.44 -24.53
C GLN A 286 27.00 22.41 -25.48
#